data_AF-A0A958C666-F1
#
_entry.id   AF-A0A958C666-F1
#
_cell.length_a   1.000
_cell.length_b   1.000
_cell.length_c   1.000
_cell.angle_alpha   90.00
_cell.angle_beta   90.00
_cell.angle_gamma   90.00
#
_symmetry.space_group_name_H-M   'P 1'
#
loop_
_entity.id
_entity.type
_entity.pdbx_description
1 polymer ?
#
loop_
_entity_poly.entity_id
_entity_poly.type
_entity_poly.pdbx_seq_one_letter_code
_entity_poly.pdbx_strand_id
1 'polypeptide(L)'
;PAFGQQIAWGESNAIVFANSVLGARTERYPDLLDICCAITGRVPAVGLHLTENRAGQVLFRLIDVPQAIQADDTFYPVFGHLVGRIAQDRIPVIDGLTVAPAEDQLKSFGAATASSGAVALFHMVGVTPEAPTIQAAFQGRPPGQIVNVTMDDLRQARRELSTSEGQQLDMVVLGSPHFSLAEFGQLAPLLEGRRVHAGVQFLVTTSRGMAQLAKAAGHLDPLQRFGGRLTVDTCILATPMLPPNIKVLMTNSAKYAYYSPGLLGTTVAFGSLQDCIDSAVTGRIVRDDSLWR
;
A
#
# COMPACT_ATOMS: atom_id res chain seq x y z
N PRO A 1 2.00 9.95 -15.58
CA PRO A 1 1.56 9.36 -16.86
C PRO A 1 0.07 9.66 -17.08
N ALA A 2 -0.38 9.78 -18.32
CA ALA A 2 -1.80 9.96 -18.65
C ALA A 2 -2.50 8.64 -18.99
N PHE A 3 -3.83 8.65 -19.00
CA PHE A 3 -4.64 7.49 -19.40
C PHE A 3 -4.24 6.97 -20.79
N GLY A 4 -4.07 5.65 -20.92
CA GLY A 4 -3.64 4.96 -22.13
C GLY A 4 -2.16 5.12 -22.49
N GLN A 5 -1.40 5.95 -21.78
CA GLN A 5 0.01 6.15 -22.06
C GLN A 5 0.82 4.87 -21.81
N GLN A 6 1.64 4.49 -22.79
CA GLN A 6 2.55 3.35 -22.69
C GLN A 6 3.79 3.75 -21.89
N ILE A 7 4.07 3.05 -20.79
CA ILE A 7 5.24 3.29 -19.93
C ILE A 7 5.92 1.96 -19.58
N ALA A 8 7.13 2.03 -19.03
CA ALA A 8 7.83 0.87 -18.49
C ALA A 8 8.40 1.16 -17.11
N TRP A 9 7.83 0.54 -16.08
CA TRP A 9 8.26 0.67 -14.68
C TRP A 9 8.56 -0.72 -14.09
N GLY A 10 9.64 -0.85 -13.30
CA GLY A 10 10.03 -2.12 -12.66
C GLY A 10 9.46 -2.36 -11.25
N GLU A 11 8.96 -1.32 -10.56
CA GLU A 11 8.45 -1.48 -9.18
C GLU A 11 6.98 -1.90 -9.16
N SER A 12 6.71 -3.05 -8.52
CA SER A 12 5.40 -3.70 -8.39
C SER A 12 4.24 -2.78 -7.99
N ASN A 13 4.38 -1.97 -6.94
CA ASN A 13 3.31 -1.07 -6.51
C ASN A 13 3.14 0.13 -7.44
N ALA A 14 4.19 0.54 -8.16
CA ALA A 14 4.11 1.60 -9.15
C ALA A 14 3.39 1.10 -10.42
N ILE A 15 3.68 -0.13 -10.85
CA ILE A 15 3.05 -0.81 -11.98
C ILE A 15 1.54 -0.90 -11.78
N VAL A 16 1.09 -1.44 -10.65
CA VAL A 16 -0.34 -1.59 -10.36
C VAL A 16 -1.05 -0.24 -10.24
N PHE A 17 -0.39 0.78 -9.67
CA PHE A 17 -0.95 2.13 -9.59
C PHE A 17 -1.06 2.78 -10.98
N ALA A 18 -0.03 2.66 -11.82
CA ALA A 18 -0.06 3.14 -13.19
C ALA A 18 -1.18 2.49 -14.00
N ASN A 19 -1.30 1.17 -13.92
CA ASN A 19 -2.32 0.41 -14.65
C ASN A 19 -3.73 0.73 -14.18
N SER A 20 -3.96 0.76 -12.86
CA SER A 20 -5.31 0.78 -12.28
C SER A 20 -5.80 2.20 -12.01
N VAL A 21 -4.95 3.05 -11.42
CA VAL A 21 -5.35 4.38 -10.94
C VAL A 21 -5.17 5.43 -12.03
N LEU A 22 -4.01 5.43 -12.70
CA LEU A 22 -3.75 6.37 -13.79
C LEU A 22 -4.37 5.92 -15.13
N GLY A 23 -4.64 4.62 -15.27
CA GLY A 23 -5.03 4.00 -16.54
C GLY A 23 -3.93 4.01 -17.60
N ALA A 24 -2.68 4.25 -17.20
CA ALA A 24 -1.52 4.03 -18.06
C ALA A 24 -1.31 2.53 -18.31
N ARG A 25 -0.39 2.18 -19.21
CA ARG A 25 -0.19 0.81 -19.65
C ARG A 25 1.26 0.40 -19.48
N THR A 26 1.48 -0.57 -18.61
CA THR A 26 2.78 -1.19 -18.33
C THR A 26 2.60 -2.64 -17.98
N GLU A 27 3.55 -3.47 -18.36
CA GLU A 27 3.62 -4.85 -17.90
C GLU A 27 4.41 -4.95 -16.59
N ARG A 28 4.30 -6.10 -15.91
CA ARG A 28 5.14 -6.42 -14.76
C ARG A 28 6.54 -6.82 -15.22
N TYR A 29 7.40 -5.81 -15.38
CA TYR A 29 8.76 -6.03 -15.85
C TYR A 29 9.68 -6.56 -14.75
N PRO A 30 10.55 -7.55 -15.04
CA PRO A 30 11.69 -7.83 -14.19
C PRO A 30 12.65 -6.64 -14.17
N ASP A 31 13.48 -6.60 -13.13
CA ASP A 31 14.53 -5.60 -12.99
C ASP A 31 15.44 -5.57 -14.23
N LEU A 32 16.00 -4.40 -14.53
CA LEU A 32 16.83 -4.07 -15.70
C LEU A 32 16.12 -4.01 -17.07
N LEU A 33 14.93 -4.62 -17.23
CA LEU A 33 14.20 -4.54 -18.50
C LEU A 33 13.66 -3.13 -18.74
N ASP A 34 13.28 -2.42 -17.68
CA ASP A 34 12.87 -1.03 -17.73
C ASP A 34 13.99 -0.09 -18.24
N ILE A 35 15.26 -0.36 -17.90
CA ILE A 35 16.43 0.34 -18.45
C ILE A 35 16.56 0.08 -19.96
N CYS A 36 16.41 -1.18 -20.39
CA CYS A 36 16.40 -1.50 -21.82
C CYS A 36 15.27 -0.76 -22.57
N CYS A 37 14.09 -0.66 -21.96
CA CYS A 37 12.98 0.12 -22.50
C CYS A 37 13.28 1.62 -22.56
N ALA A 38 13.97 2.18 -21.55
CA ALA A 38 14.39 3.57 -21.54
C ALA A 38 15.41 3.88 -22.65
N ILE A 39 16.37 2.97 -22.89
CA ILE A 39 17.39 3.13 -23.95
C ILE A 39 16.77 3.03 -25.33
N THR A 40 15.88 2.06 -25.55
CA THR A 40 15.29 1.78 -26.87
C THR A 40 14.06 2.64 -27.18
N GLY A 41 13.42 3.20 -26.15
CA GLY A 41 12.11 3.86 -26.25
C GLY A 41 10.99 2.89 -26.63
N ARG A 42 11.16 1.57 -26.40
CA ARG A 42 10.25 0.53 -26.90
C ARG A 42 9.97 -0.52 -25.82
N VAL A 43 8.77 -1.09 -25.91
CA VAL A 43 8.30 -2.24 -25.11
C VAL A 43 7.67 -3.27 -26.04
N PRO A 44 7.72 -4.58 -25.74
CA PRO A 44 6.96 -5.57 -26.48
C PRO A 44 5.45 -5.30 -26.38
N ALA A 45 4.73 -5.42 -27.50
CA ALA A 45 3.28 -5.29 -27.55
C ALA A 45 2.61 -6.56 -27.01
N VAL A 46 2.64 -6.76 -25.70
CA VAL A 46 2.19 -7.97 -25.00
C VAL A 46 1.49 -7.62 -23.68
N GLY A 47 0.80 -8.59 -23.09
CA GLY A 47 0.24 -8.47 -21.75
C GLY A 47 -0.67 -7.26 -21.59
N LEU A 48 -0.51 -6.53 -20.50
CA LEU A 48 -1.29 -5.36 -20.09
C LEU A 48 -1.06 -4.11 -20.96
N HIS A 49 -0.15 -4.15 -21.93
CA HIS A 49 -0.11 -3.14 -23.00
C HIS A 49 -1.30 -3.27 -23.96
N LEU A 50 -1.82 -4.50 -24.13
CA LEU A 50 -2.91 -4.84 -25.03
C LEU A 50 -4.26 -4.76 -24.31
N THR A 51 -5.26 -4.18 -24.95
CA THR A 51 -6.57 -3.94 -24.32
C THR A 51 -7.27 -5.25 -23.96
N GLU A 52 -7.23 -6.23 -24.85
CA GLU A 52 -7.89 -7.52 -24.74
C GLU A 52 -7.44 -8.35 -23.54
N ASN A 53 -6.25 -8.07 -23.00
CA ASN A 53 -5.64 -8.74 -21.84
C ASN A 53 -5.94 -8.05 -20.52
N ARG A 54 -6.64 -6.90 -20.53
CA ARG A 54 -6.94 -6.10 -19.33
C ARG A 54 -8.32 -6.39 -18.75
N ALA A 55 -9.05 -7.36 -19.29
CA ALA A 55 -10.36 -7.75 -18.77
C ALA A 55 -10.22 -8.37 -17.37
N GLY A 56 -11.09 -7.96 -16.46
CA GLY A 56 -11.24 -8.57 -15.14
C GLY A 56 -11.44 -10.08 -15.22
N GLN A 57 -10.94 -10.79 -14.21
CA GLN A 57 -10.96 -12.26 -14.15
C GLN A 57 -11.66 -12.79 -12.90
N VAL A 58 -11.61 -12.03 -11.79
CA VAL A 58 -12.21 -12.41 -10.50
C VAL A 58 -13.00 -11.22 -9.97
N LEU A 59 -14.26 -11.45 -9.56
CA LEU A 59 -15.10 -10.42 -8.95
C LEU A 59 -15.06 -10.55 -7.42
N PHE A 60 -14.68 -9.48 -6.73
CA PHE A 60 -14.78 -9.34 -5.29
C PHE A 60 -15.95 -8.41 -4.96
N ARG A 61 -16.92 -8.89 -4.16
CA ARG A 61 -18.07 -8.10 -3.71
C ARG A 61 -17.98 -7.87 -2.21
N LEU A 62 -17.95 -6.61 -1.78
CA LEU A 62 -18.08 -6.27 -0.37
C LEU A 62 -19.51 -6.53 0.10
N ILE A 63 -19.68 -7.37 1.12
CA ILE A 63 -20.98 -7.70 1.71
C ILE A 63 -21.03 -7.13 3.12
N ASP A 64 -21.97 -6.21 3.35
CA ASP A 64 -22.24 -5.59 4.66
C ASP A 64 -21.01 -4.97 5.34
N VAL A 65 -20.04 -4.47 4.56
CA VAL A 65 -18.86 -3.77 5.10
C VAL A 65 -19.24 -2.33 5.44
N PRO A 66 -19.17 -1.89 6.72
CA PRO A 66 -19.62 -0.57 7.13
C PRO A 66 -18.88 0.57 6.43
N GLN A 67 -19.58 1.68 6.16
CA GLN A 67 -18.97 2.89 5.58
C GLN A 67 -17.80 3.42 6.42
N ALA A 68 -17.90 3.35 7.76
CA ALA A 68 -16.84 3.76 8.65
C ALA A 68 -15.54 2.95 8.46
N ILE A 69 -15.65 1.66 8.14
CA ILE A 69 -14.50 0.82 7.77
C ILE A 69 -13.96 1.24 6.40
N GLN A 70 -14.83 1.41 5.40
CA GLN A 70 -14.39 1.80 4.04
C GLN A 70 -13.74 3.19 3.98
N ALA A 71 -14.06 4.08 4.92
CA ALA A 71 -13.47 5.39 5.05
C ALA A 71 -12.09 5.39 5.76
N ASP A 72 -11.77 4.32 6.50
CA ASP A 72 -10.56 4.25 7.31
C ASP A 72 -9.35 3.81 6.49
N ASP A 73 -8.20 4.45 6.74
CA ASP A 73 -6.98 4.19 5.96
C ASP A 73 -6.41 2.78 6.18
N THR A 74 -6.74 2.11 7.29
CA THR A 74 -6.30 0.73 7.53
C THR A 74 -7.08 -0.29 6.71
N PHE A 75 -8.26 0.06 6.18
CA PHE A 75 -9.07 -0.86 5.37
C PHE A 75 -8.35 -1.24 4.07
N TYR A 76 -7.75 -0.30 3.36
CA TYR A 76 -7.19 -0.53 2.03
C TYR A 76 -5.94 -1.44 2.01
N PRO A 77 -4.97 -1.29 2.93
CA PRO A 77 -3.89 -2.27 3.09
C PRO A 77 -4.41 -3.68 3.42
N VAL A 78 -5.38 -3.79 4.33
CA VAL A 78 -5.98 -5.07 4.74
C VAL A 78 -6.73 -5.74 3.59
N PHE A 79 -7.60 -4.97 2.94
CA PHE A 79 -8.42 -5.46 1.85
C PHE A 79 -7.56 -5.82 0.64
N GLY A 80 -6.57 -4.99 0.30
CA GLY A 80 -5.63 -5.31 -0.77
C GLY A 80 -4.79 -6.56 -0.47
N HIS A 81 -4.38 -6.78 0.78
CA HIS A 81 -3.70 -8.02 1.18
C HIS A 81 -4.59 -9.25 0.95
N LEU A 82 -5.86 -9.19 1.38
CA LEU A 82 -6.86 -10.24 1.13
C LEU A 82 -7.04 -10.52 -0.37
N VAL A 83 -7.28 -9.46 -1.14
CA VAL A 83 -7.54 -9.56 -2.58
C VAL A 83 -6.32 -10.16 -3.28
N GLY A 84 -5.11 -9.69 -2.97
CA GLY A 84 -3.89 -10.22 -3.58
C GLY A 84 -3.71 -11.71 -3.34
N ARG A 85 -3.87 -12.19 -2.10
CA ARG A 85 -3.73 -13.62 -1.80
C ARG A 85 -4.69 -14.50 -2.60
N ILE A 86 -5.93 -14.04 -2.78
CA ILE A 86 -6.98 -14.82 -3.47
C ILE A 86 -6.83 -14.68 -4.98
N ALA A 87 -6.62 -13.46 -5.48
CA ALA A 87 -6.53 -13.19 -6.91
C ALA A 87 -5.26 -13.80 -7.53
N GLN A 88 -4.15 -13.82 -6.77
CA GLN A 88 -2.82 -14.08 -7.31
C GLN A 88 -2.57 -13.14 -8.51
N ASP A 89 -1.99 -13.64 -9.61
CA ASP A 89 -1.64 -12.86 -10.79
C ASP A 89 -2.83 -12.49 -11.68
N ARG A 90 -4.06 -12.89 -11.30
CA ARG A 90 -5.30 -12.54 -12.01
C ARG A 90 -5.69 -11.08 -11.76
N ILE A 91 -6.50 -10.53 -12.66
CA ILE A 91 -7.01 -9.15 -12.57
C ILE A 91 -8.29 -9.12 -11.71
N PRO A 92 -8.24 -8.62 -10.46
CA PRO A 92 -9.43 -8.49 -9.63
C PRO A 92 -10.30 -7.31 -10.07
N VAL A 93 -11.61 -7.50 -10.00
CA VAL A 93 -12.62 -6.45 -10.11
C VAL A 93 -13.29 -6.29 -8.74
N ILE A 94 -13.26 -5.09 -8.20
CA ILE A 94 -13.80 -4.75 -6.88
C ILE A 94 -15.14 -4.04 -7.07
N ASP A 95 -16.15 -4.57 -6.40
CA ASP A 95 -17.52 -4.05 -6.39
C ASP A 95 -18.06 -3.94 -4.96
N GLY A 96 -19.04 -3.05 -4.76
CA GLY A 96 -19.69 -2.85 -3.46
C GLY A 96 -19.06 -1.79 -2.54
N LEU A 97 -18.11 -0.99 -3.05
CA LEU A 97 -17.68 0.20 -2.32
C LEU A 97 -18.78 1.26 -2.33
N THR A 98 -18.97 1.87 -1.16
CA THR A 98 -19.95 2.93 -0.90
C THR A 98 -19.29 4.25 -0.49
N VAL A 99 -17.98 4.21 -0.20
CA VAL A 99 -17.13 5.37 0.03
C VAL A 99 -16.10 5.43 -1.08
N ALA A 100 -15.96 6.59 -1.72
CA ALA A 100 -14.96 6.79 -2.76
C ALA A 100 -13.56 6.88 -2.10
N PRO A 101 -12.59 6.05 -2.53
CA PRO A 101 -11.26 6.05 -1.94
C PRO A 101 -10.46 7.28 -2.35
N ALA A 102 -9.65 7.79 -1.43
CA ALA A 102 -8.61 8.76 -1.75
C ALA A 102 -7.47 8.12 -2.56
N GLU A 103 -6.63 8.95 -3.18
CA GLU A 103 -5.48 8.48 -3.97
C GLU A 103 -4.52 7.62 -3.15
N ASP A 104 -4.19 8.02 -1.91
CA ASP A 104 -3.31 7.26 -1.03
C ASP A 104 -3.93 5.93 -0.57
N GLN A 105 -5.25 5.86 -0.50
CA GLN A 105 -5.99 4.62 -0.22
C GLN A 105 -5.89 3.65 -1.42
N LEU A 106 -6.04 4.14 -2.64
CA LEU A 106 -5.81 3.35 -3.86
C LEU A 106 -4.34 2.91 -4.00
N LYS A 107 -3.40 3.79 -3.67
CA LYS A 107 -1.95 3.51 -3.60
C LYS A 107 -1.67 2.36 -2.63
N SER A 108 -2.28 2.41 -1.44
CA SER A 108 -2.13 1.40 -0.39
C SER A 108 -2.76 0.06 -0.78
N PHE A 109 -3.97 0.09 -1.33
CA PHE A 109 -4.65 -1.11 -1.85
C PHE A 109 -3.83 -1.80 -2.93
N GLY A 110 -3.42 -1.06 -3.97
CA GLY A 110 -2.63 -1.60 -5.07
C GLY A 110 -1.33 -2.23 -4.58
N ALA A 111 -0.59 -1.54 -3.70
CA ALA A 111 0.65 -2.06 -3.14
C ALA A 111 0.45 -3.36 -2.36
N ALA A 112 -0.63 -3.46 -1.57
CA ALA A 112 -0.95 -4.67 -0.84
C ALA A 112 -1.29 -5.83 -1.79
N THR A 113 -2.12 -5.60 -2.82
CA THR A 113 -2.47 -6.64 -3.82
C THR A 113 -1.25 -7.12 -4.60
N ALA A 114 -0.33 -6.22 -4.96
CA ALA A 114 0.90 -6.56 -5.67
C ALA A 114 1.86 -7.37 -4.78
N SER A 115 1.88 -7.08 -3.48
CA SER A 115 2.77 -7.74 -2.52
C SER A 115 2.32 -9.16 -2.21
N SER A 116 1.05 -9.36 -1.87
CA SER A 116 0.52 -10.66 -1.48
C SER A 116 0.07 -11.52 -2.66
N GLY A 117 -0.17 -10.90 -3.83
CA GLY A 117 -0.77 -11.54 -4.98
C GLY A 117 -0.04 -11.39 -6.30
N ALA A 118 1.01 -10.57 -6.43
CA ALA A 118 1.59 -10.28 -7.74
C ALA A 118 0.63 -9.60 -8.75
N VAL A 119 -0.49 -9.05 -8.27
CA VAL A 119 -1.46 -8.30 -9.09
C VAL A 119 -0.79 -7.10 -9.77
N ALA A 120 -0.93 -6.99 -11.09
CA ALA A 120 -0.36 -5.91 -11.89
C ALA A 120 -1.40 -4.90 -12.41
N LEU A 121 -2.69 -5.24 -12.34
CA LEU A 121 -3.84 -4.38 -12.66
C LEU A 121 -5.02 -4.83 -11.81
N PHE A 122 -5.76 -3.89 -11.23
CA PHE A 122 -7.07 -4.11 -10.66
C PHE A 122 -8.08 -3.13 -11.26
N HIS A 123 -9.35 -3.50 -11.21
CA HIS A 123 -10.46 -2.63 -11.52
C HIS A 123 -11.27 -2.39 -10.26
N MET A 124 -11.57 -1.14 -9.95
CA MET A 124 -12.48 -0.77 -8.88
C MET A 124 -13.66 -0.03 -9.50
N VAL A 125 -14.84 -0.65 -9.44
CA VAL A 125 -16.02 -0.22 -10.18
C VAL A 125 -16.45 1.18 -9.75
N GLY A 126 -16.62 2.08 -10.73
CA GLY A 126 -16.97 3.48 -10.51
C GLY A 126 -15.82 4.37 -10.05
N VAL A 127 -14.61 3.81 -9.85
CA VAL A 127 -13.43 4.52 -9.33
C VAL A 127 -12.30 4.52 -10.34
N THR A 128 -11.83 3.35 -10.78
CA THR A 128 -10.69 3.28 -11.70
C THR A 128 -11.12 3.60 -13.14
N PRO A 129 -10.29 4.27 -13.95
CA PRO A 129 -10.69 4.79 -15.27
C PRO A 129 -11.22 3.75 -16.26
N GLU A 130 -10.72 2.50 -16.21
CA GLU A 130 -11.16 1.41 -17.11
C GLU A 130 -12.41 0.67 -16.62
N ALA A 131 -12.94 1.02 -15.45
CA ALA A 131 -14.03 0.31 -14.79
C ALA A 131 -15.19 1.23 -14.36
N PRO A 132 -15.78 2.05 -15.26
CA PRO A 132 -16.96 2.84 -14.90
C PRO A 132 -18.15 1.95 -14.51
N THR A 133 -18.18 0.69 -14.99
CA THR A 133 -19.19 -0.32 -14.65
C THR A 133 -18.54 -1.69 -14.54
N ILE A 134 -19.23 -2.65 -13.90
CA ILE A 134 -18.83 -4.06 -13.88
C ILE A 134 -18.66 -4.59 -15.31
N GLN A 135 -19.60 -4.27 -16.22
CA GLN A 135 -19.53 -4.72 -17.60
C GLN A 135 -18.27 -4.23 -18.32
N ALA A 136 -17.88 -2.96 -18.10
CA ALA A 136 -16.65 -2.41 -18.66
C ALA A 136 -15.39 -3.09 -18.08
N ALA A 137 -15.35 -3.28 -16.75
CA ALA A 137 -14.23 -3.92 -16.07
C ALA A 137 -13.96 -5.35 -16.60
N PHE A 138 -15.01 -6.11 -16.89
CA PHE A 138 -14.89 -7.45 -17.47
C PHE A 138 -14.88 -7.47 -19.01
N GLN A 139 -14.96 -6.32 -19.67
CA GLN A 139 -15.08 -6.21 -21.13
C GLN A 139 -16.22 -7.09 -21.70
N GLY A 140 -17.35 -7.13 -20.99
CA GLY A 140 -18.52 -7.95 -21.35
C GLY A 140 -18.38 -9.45 -21.09
N ARG A 141 -17.26 -9.91 -20.53
CA ARG A 141 -17.03 -11.33 -20.18
C ARG A 141 -17.64 -11.65 -18.81
N PRO A 142 -18.08 -12.90 -18.54
CA PRO A 142 -18.46 -13.30 -17.20
C PRO A 142 -17.21 -13.44 -16.29
N PRO A 143 -17.32 -13.19 -14.98
CA PRO A 143 -16.23 -13.44 -14.04
C PRO A 143 -15.94 -14.95 -13.96
N GLY A 144 -14.65 -15.31 -13.94
CA GLY A 144 -14.25 -16.72 -13.75
C GLY A 144 -14.43 -17.22 -12.31
N GLN A 145 -14.45 -16.29 -11.35
CA GLN A 145 -14.71 -16.56 -9.94
C GLN A 145 -15.38 -15.33 -9.31
N ILE A 146 -16.31 -15.57 -8.38
CA ILE A 146 -16.92 -14.53 -7.54
C ILE A 146 -16.58 -14.83 -6.09
N VAL A 147 -16.09 -13.82 -5.37
CA VAL A 147 -15.70 -13.87 -3.97
C VAL A 147 -16.51 -12.81 -3.22
N ASN A 148 -17.33 -13.26 -2.29
CA ASN A 148 -18.00 -12.36 -1.36
C ASN A 148 -17.05 -12.10 -0.18
N VAL A 149 -16.83 -10.83 0.13
CA VAL A 149 -15.90 -10.37 1.17
C VAL A 149 -16.70 -9.80 2.32
N THR A 150 -16.56 -10.42 3.49
CA THR A 150 -17.24 -10.04 4.73
C THR A 150 -16.28 -9.36 5.71
N MET A 151 -16.83 -8.80 6.79
CA MET A 151 -16.01 -8.29 7.89
C MET A 151 -15.13 -9.36 8.54
N ASP A 152 -15.55 -10.62 8.58
CA ASP A 152 -14.75 -11.70 9.17
C ASP A 152 -13.52 -12.03 8.31
N ASP A 153 -13.68 -12.01 6.98
CA ASP A 153 -12.56 -12.18 6.05
C ASP A 153 -11.55 -11.04 6.21
N LEU A 154 -12.03 -9.80 6.33
CA LEU A 154 -11.18 -8.62 6.53
C LEU A 154 -10.47 -8.64 7.89
N ARG A 155 -11.15 -9.02 8.98
CA ARG A 155 -10.52 -9.22 10.30
C ARG A 155 -9.44 -10.29 10.26
N GLN A 156 -9.69 -11.40 9.55
CA GLN A 156 -8.68 -12.43 9.35
C GLN A 156 -7.47 -11.91 8.58
N ALA A 157 -7.69 -11.21 7.47
CA ALA A 157 -6.61 -10.61 6.68
C ALA A 157 -5.81 -9.58 7.49
N ARG A 158 -6.46 -8.80 8.36
CA ARG A 158 -5.78 -7.85 9.27
C ARG A 158 -4.87 -8.56 10.27
N ARG A 159 -5.32 -9.69 10.84
CA ARG A 159 -4.49 -10.51 11.75
C ARG A 159 -3.23 -11.03 11.05
N GLU A 160 -3.33 -11.45 9.79
CA GLU A 160 -2.20 -11.97 9.02
C GLU A 160 -1.11 -10.93 8.74
N LEU A 161 -1.43 -9.63 8.78
CA LEU A 161 -0.44 -8.55 8.64
C LEU A 161 0.38 -8.31 9.93
N SER A 162 0.16 -9.10 10.98
CA SER A 162 0.92 -9.01 12.21
C SER A 162 1.52 -10.37 12.57
N THR A 163 2.82 -10.38 12.86
CA THR A 163 3.53 -11.53 13.43
C THR A 163 3.95 -11.30 14.88
N SER A 164 3.76 -10.08 15.39
CA SER A 164 3.99 -9.72 16.79
C SER A 164 2.74 -9.15 17.45
N GLU A 165 2.48 -9.62 18.66
CA GLU A 165 1.57 -9.04 19.65
C GLU A 165 2.35 -8.48 20.85
N GLY A 166 3.69 -8.37 20.73
CA GLY A 166 4.62 -8.19 21.83
C GLY A 166 4.51 -6.85 22.56
N GLN A 167 5.08 -6.80 23.77
CA GLN A 167 5.14 -5.58 24.58
C GLN A 167 6.33 -4.68 24.22
N GLN A 168 7.30 -5.13 23.43
CA GLN A 168 8.48 -4.35 23.08
C GLN A 168 8.43 -3.94 21.62
N LEU A 169 8.78 -2.68 21.35
CA LEU A 169 8.90 -2.11 20.00
C LEU A 169 10.31 -1.57 19.81
N ASP A 170 10.96 -1.87 18.68
CA ASP A 170 12.29 -1.34 18.37
C ASP A 170 12.21 -0.20 17.34
N MET A 171 11.29 -0.30 16.38
CA MET A 171 11.15 0.72 15.34
C MET A 171 9.73 0.81 14.79
N VAL A 172 9.29 2.04 14.52
CA VAL A 172 8.18 2.34 13.62
C VAL A 172 8.73 2.70 12.26
N VAL A 173 8.19 2.09 11.21
CA VAL A 173 8.56 2.37 9.82
C VAL A 173 7.33 2.62 8.95
N LEU A 174 7.32 3.76 8.27
CA LEU A 174 6.20 4.23 7.44
C LEU A 174 6.67 4.52 6.00
N GLY A 175 5.72 4.57 5.06
CA GLY A 175 5.99 4.96 3.68
C GLY A 175 6.34 3.82 2.72
N SER A 176 5.60 2.71 2.77
CA SER A 176 5.60 1.76 1.66
C SER A 176 4.18 1.49 1.14
N PRO A 177 3.79 2.04 -0.01
CA PRO A 177 4.57 2.91 -0.91
C PRO A 177 4.99 4.24 -0.29
N HIS A 178 5.96 4.93 -0.93
CA HIS A 178 6.53 6.18 -0.44
C HIS A 178 5.47 7.17 0.05
N PHE A 179 5.76 7.78 1.21
CA PHE A 179 4.87 8.69 1.90
C PHE A 179 4.58 9.92 1.04
N SER A 180 3.30 10.25 0.86
CA SER A 180 2.82 11.39 0.08
C SER A 180 2.89 12.69 0.88
N LEU A 181 2.70 13.82 0.18
CA LEU A 181 2.52 15.10 0.85
C LEU A 181 1.28 15.13 1.76
N ALA A 182 0.19 14.49 1.35
CA ALA A 182 -1.05 14.44 2.13
C ALA A 182 -0.86 13.62 3.41
N GLU A 183 -0.16 12.48 3.33
CA GLU A 183 0.20 11.68 4.50
C GLU A 183 1.11 12.45 5.46
N PHE A 184 2.06 13.26 4.96
CA PHE A 184 2.83 14.18 5.81
C PHE A 184 1.93 15.22 6.51
N GLY A 185 0.94 15.75 5.82
CA GLY A 185 -0.05 16.68 6.37
C GLY A 185 -0.90 16.05 7.48
N GLN A 186 -1.19 14.75 7.40
CA GLN A 186 -1.87 13.99 8.46
C GLN A 186 -0.92 13.65 9.63
N LEU A 187 0.33 13.28 9.33
CA LEU A 187 1.34 12.91 10.33
C LEU A 187 1.72 14.10 11.21
N ALA A 188 1.98 15.27 10.62
CA ALA A 188 2.47 16.46 11.30
C ALA A 188 1.70 16.83 12.59
N PRO A 189 0.36 17.01 12.57
CA PRO A 189 -0.40 17.35 13.77
C PRO A 189 -0.38 16.25 14.84
N LEU A 190 -0.26 14.98 14.45
CA LEU A 190 -0.21 13.85 15.38
C LEU A 190 1.11 13.76 16.16
N LEU A 191 2.16 14.43 15.68
CA LEU A 191 3.49 14.47 16.32
C LEU A 191 3.69 15.68 17.24
N GLU A 192 2.86 16.70 17.14
CA GLU A 192 3.09 17.98 17.82
C GLU A 192 3.07 17.83 19.34
N GLY A 193 4.06 18.44 20.01
CA GLY A 193 4.23 18.32 21.47
C GLY A 193 4.67 16.95 22.00
N ARG A 194 4.91 15.96 21.12
CA ARG A 194 5.28 14.60 21.51
C ARG A 194 6.75 14.30 21.18
N ARG A 195 7.29 13.23 21.75
CA ARG A 195 8.62 12.69 21.43
C ARG A 195 8.61 11.18 21.37
N VAL A 196 9.38 10.62 20.43
CA VAL A 196 9.63 9.18 20.35
C VAL A 196 10.30 8.68 21.64
N HIS A 197 9.92 7.49 22.09
CA HIS A 197 10.54 6.82 23.22
C HIS A 197 12.04 6.57 22.95
N ALA A 198 12.90 6.72 23.97
CA ALA A 198 14.36 6.64 23.79
C ALA A 198 14.86 5.30 23.24
N GLY A 199 14.11 4.22 23.45
CA GLY A 199 14.39 2.88 22.93
C GLY A 199 13.82 2.59 21.54
N VAL A 200 13.07 3.52 20.93
CA VAL A 200 12.37 3.30 19.65
C VAL A 200 12.96 4.21 18.57
N GLN A 201 13.17 3.66 17.37
CA GLN A 201 13.45 4.46 16.18
C GLN A 201 12.15 4.75 15.41
N PHE A 202 12.03 5.94 14.82
CA PHE A 202 10.88 6.29 13.99
C PHE A 202 11.39 6.72 12.61
N LEU A 203 11.01 5.98 11.56
CA LEU A 203 11.50 6.18 10.20
C LEU A 203 10.33 6.35 9.23
N VAL A 204 10.38 7.43 8.45
CA VAL A 204 9.50 7.63 7.29
C VAL A 204 10.32 7.52 6.02
N THR A 205 9.82 6.78 5.03
CA THR A 205 10.44 6.71 3.70
C THR A 205 9.57 7.41 2.65
N THR A 206 10.19 8.21 1.78
CA THR A 206 9.49 9.02 0.78
C THR A 206 10.36 9.25 -0.46
N SER A 207 9.90 10.00 -1.45
CA SER A 207 10.74 10.47 -2.56
C SER A 207 11.34 11.84 -2.26
N ARG A 208 12.47 12.18 -2.88
CA ARG A 208 13.08 13.52 -2.73
C ARG A 208 12.12 14.66 -3.08
N GLY A 209 11.24 14.46 -4.07
CA GLY A 209 10.27 15.46 -4.49
C GLY A 209 9.22 15.70 -3.41
N MET A 210 8.66 14.62 -2.86
CA MET A 210 7.69 14.73 -1.75
C MET A 210 8.32 15.31 -0.49
N ALA A 211 9.58 14.96 -0.18
CA ALA A 211 10.31 15.57 0.93
C ALA A 211 10.49 17.09 0.77
N GLN A 212 10.81 17.57 -0.44
CA GLN A 212 10.92 19.01 -0.73
C GLN A 212 9.58 19.73 -0.55
N LEU A 213 8.49 19.15 -1.06
CA LEU A 213 7.14 19.71 -0.89
C LEU A 213 6.71 19.71 0.59
N ALA A 214 6.95 18.62 1.32
CA ALA A 214 6.63 18.53 2.74
C ALA A 214 7.43 19.54 3.58
N LYS A 215 8.69 19.80 3.20
CA LYS A 215 9.50 20.86 3.82
C LYS A 215 8.91 22.24 3.57
N ALA A 216 8.56 22.54 2.32
CA ALA A 216 7.97 23.82 1.95
C ALA A 216 6.61 24.05 2.64
N ALA A 217 5.85 23.00 2.88
CA ALA A 217 4.58 23.02 3.60
C ALA A 217 4.73 23.04 5.15
N GLY A 218 5.96 22.96 5.69
CA GLY A 218 6.20 22.95 7.14
C GLY A 218 5.89 21.62 7.84
N HIS A 219 5.70 20.52 7.10
CA HIS A 219 5.34 19.21 7.66
C HIS A 219 6.55 18.39 8.16
N LEU A 220 7.78 18.76 7.79
CA LEU A 220 8.98 18.05 8.24
C LEU A 220 9.47 18.49 9.64
N ASP A 221 9.19 19.72 10.06
CA ASP A 221 9.66 20.22 11.35
C ASP A 221 9.06 19.44 12.54
N PRO A 222 7.75 19.10 12.57
CA PRO A 222 7.19 18.24 13.59
C PRO A 222 7.86 16.86 13.64
N LEU A 223 8.16 16.26 12.49
CA LEU A 223 8.87 14.97 12.40
C LEU A 223 10.25 15.04 13.05
N GLN A 224 11.02 16.09 12.78
CA GLN A 224 12.34 16.29 13.37
C GLN A 224 12.26 16.54 14.88
N ARG A 225 11.33 17.40 15.34
CA ARG A 225 11.13 17.68 16.77
C ARG A 225 10.72 16.43 17.56
N PHE A 226 9.89 15.58 16.95
CA PHE A 226 9.46 14.31 17.51
C PHE A 226 10.62 13.32 17.69
N GLY A 227 11.71 13.47 16.91
CA GLY A 227 12.84 12.53 16.88
C GLY A 227 12.76 11.51 15.75
N GLY A 228 11.87 11.74 14.77
CA GLY A 228 11.77 10.90 13.57
C GLY A 228 12.85 11.19 12.54
N ARG A 229 13.14 10.18 11.72
CA ARG A 229 14.11 10.23 10.62
C ARG A 229 13.39 10.09 9.29
N LEU A 230 13.97 10.69 8.27
CA LEU A 230 13.49 10.60 6.89
C LEU A 230 14.54 9.93 6.01
N THR A 231 14.10 8.98 5.19
CA THR A 231 14.89 8.39 4.10
C THR A 231 14.21 8.69 2.77
N VAL A 232 14.98 9.11 1.77
CA VAL A 232 14.46 9.43 0.43
C VAL A 232 14.91 8.42 -0.61
N ASP A 233 14.04 8.16 -1.60
CA ASP A 233 14.30 7.39 -2.82
C ASP A 233 14.72 5.92 -2.61
N THR A 234 14.53 5.39 -1.41
CA THR A 234 14.76 3.97 -1.08
C THR A 234 13.82 3.51 0.02
N CYS A 235 13.82 2.22 0.33
CA CYS A 235 13.06 1.63 1.42
C CYS A 235 13.90 0.60 2.19
N ILE A 236 13.44 0.23 3.39
CA ILE A 236 14.15 -0.72 4.25
C ILE A 236 14.24 -2.15 3.69
N LEU A 237 13.53 -2.46 2.58
CA LEU A 237 13.51 -3.78 1.95
C LEU A 237 14.58 -3.97 0.87
N ALA A 238 15.12 -2.89 0.28
CA ALA A 238 16.01 -2.97 -0.88
C ALA A 238 17.49 -3.23 -0.52
N THR A 239 17.89 -2.87 0.70
CA THR A 239 19.23 -3.11 1.26
C THR A 239 19.07 -3.23 2.78
N PRO A 240 19.92 -3.99 3.52
CA PRO A 240 19.81 -4.04 4.98
C PRO A 240 20.20 -2.68 5.58
N MET A 241 19.23 -1.77 5.61
CA MET A 241 19.32 -0.43 6.22
C MET A 241 19.15 -0.51 7.73
N LEU A 242 18.54 -1.58 8.23
CA LEU A 242 18.21 -1.73 9.63
C LEU A 242 19.42 -2.24 10.42
N PRO A 243 19.75 -1.60 11.55
CA PRO A 243 20.73 -2.13 12.50
C PRO A 243 20.34 -3.55 12.98
N PRO A 244 21.30 -4.44 13.27
CA PRO A 244 21.02 -5.83 13.67
C PRO A 244 20.16 -5.97 14.92
N ASN A 245 20.11 -4.94 15.77
CA ASN A 245 19.31 -4.90 16.99
C ASN A 245 17.82 -4.58 16.76
N ILE A 246 17.41 -4.21 15.54
CA ILE A 246 16.00 -4.01 15.23
C ILE A 246 15.36 -5.38 14.95
N LYS A 247 14.44 -5.80 15.82
CA LYS A 247 13.77 -7.11 15.73
C LYS A 247 12.24 -7.00 15.67
N VAL A 248 11.65 -5.97 16.27
CA VAL A 248 10.21 -5.73 16.27
C VAL A 248 9.88 -4.41 15.59
N LEU A 249 9.20 -4.51 14.45
CA LEU A 249 8.75 -3.37 13.66
C LEU A 249 7.27 -3.10 13.88
N MET A 250 6.85 -1.85 13.73
CA MET A 250 5.45 -1.48 13.54
C MET A 250 5.27 -0.61 12.31
N THR A 251 4.18 -0.83 11.57
CA THR A 251 3.91 -0.12 10.32
C THR A 251 2.41 -0.07 10.01
N ASN A 252 1.99 0.94 9.26
CA ASN A 252 0.66 1.03 8.63
C ASN A 252 0.66 0.53 7.17
N SER A 253 1.77 -0.05 6.70
CA SER A 253 1.91 -0.58 5.36
C SER A 253 1.76 -2.09 5.32
N ALA A 254 0.81 -2.59 4.52
CA ALA A 254 0.73 -4.02 4.25
C ALA A 254 1.95 -4.55 3.49
N LYS A 255 2.59 -3.74 2.61
CA LYS A 255 3.80 -4.16 1.89
C LYS A 255 4.98 -4.37 2.85
N TYR A 256 5.21 -3.44 3.78
CA TYR A 256 6.22 -3.65 4.81
C TYR A 256 5.85 -4.81 5.74
N ALA A 257 4.60 -4.90 6.19
CA ALA A 257 4.16 -5.99 7.04
C ALA A 257 4.34 -7.37 6.39
N TYR A 258 4.07 -7.47 5.08
CA TYR A 258 4.23 -8.71 4.32
C TYR A 258 5.70 -9.12 4.15
N TYR A 259 6.57 -8.18 3.71
CA TYR A 259 7.93 -8.54 3.34
C TYR A 259 8.95 -8.51 4.48
N SER A 260 8.77 -7.67 5.50
CA SER A 260 9.79 -7.49 6.54
C SER A 260 10.15 -8.79 7.28
N PRO A 261 9.19 -9.69 7.62
CA PRO A 261 9.54 -10.96 8.25
C PRO A 261 10.44 -11.85 7.39
N GLY A 262 10.13 -11.97 6.10
CA GLY A 262 10.90 -12.83 5.19
C GLY A 262 12.24 -12.22 4.76
N LEU A 263 12.26 -10.91 4.47
CA LEU A 263 13.44 -10.24 3.91
C LEU A 263 14.40 -9.71 4.99
N LEU A 264 13.90 -9.32 6.15
CA LEU A 264 14.69 -8.66 7.20
C LEU A 264 14.83 -9.50 8.48
N GLY A 265 14.11 -10.62 8.58
CA GLY A 265 14.13 -11.46 9.78
C GLY A 265 13.57 -10.77 11.02
N THR A 266 12.65 -9.82 10.83
CA THR A 266 11.97 -9.06 11.90
C THR A 266 10.57 -9.58 12.15
N THR A 267 10.05 -9.45 13.37
CA THR A 267 8.61 -9.54 13.60
C THR A 267 7.96 -8.18 13.35
N VAL A 268 6.67 -8.16 12.99
CA VAL A 268 5.97 -6.93 12.62
C VAL A 268 4.60 -6.84 13.25
N ALA A 269 4.23 -5.61 13.60
CA ALA A 269 2.91 -5.21 14.02
C ALA A 269 2.29 -4.28 12.96
N PHE A 270 1.14 -4.65 12.43
CA PHE A 270 0.33 -3.75 11.61
C PHE A 270 -0.60 -2.91 12.48
N GLY A 271 -0.85 -1.65 12.11
CA GLY A 271 -1.77 -0.76 12.80
C GLY A 271 -2.09 0.51 12.00
N SER A 272 -2.94 1.37 12.52
CA SER A 272 -3.20 2.69 11.97
C SER A 272 -1.99 3.62 12.09
N LEU A 273 -2.04 4.77 11.40
CA LEU A 273 -1.04 5.83 11.58
C LEU A 273 -0.99 6.28 13.05
N GLN A 274 -2.15 6.42 13.69
CA GLN A 274 -2.28 6.77 15.10
C GLN A 274 -1.65 5.70 16.01
N ASP A 275 -1.95 4.42 15.77
CA ASP A 275 -1.38 3.30 16.52
C ASP A 275 0.16 3.30 16.44
N CYS A 276 0.72 3.55 15.26
CA CYS A 276 2.16 3.64 15.05
C CYS A 276 2.78 4.76 15.90
N ILE A 277 2.13 5.92 15.93
CA ILE A 277 2.62 7.10 16.65
C ILE A 277 2.50 6.92 18.16
N ASP A 278 1.40 6.35 18.66
CA ASP A 278 1.18 6.07 20.08
C ASP A 278 2.11 4.97 20.59
N SER A 279 2.36 3.96 19.76
CA SER A 279 3.35 2.94 20.06
C SER A 279 4.78 3.49 20.11
N ALA A 280 5.11 4.41 19.18
CA ALA A 280 6.41 5.09 19.17
C ALA A 280 6.66 5.92 20.43
N VAL A 281 5.62 6.57 20.97
CA VAL A 281 5.73 7.37 22.20
C VAL A 281 5.81 6.50 23.45
N THR A 282 5.04 5.41 23.50
CA THR A 282 4.97 4.55 24.68
C THR A 282 6.09 3.52 24.76
N GLY A 283 6.82 3.28 23.66
CA GLY A 283 7.89 2.29 23.61
C GLY A 283 7.42 0.84 23.45
N ARG A 284 6.11 0.64 23.24
CA ARG A 284 5.45 -0.67 23.16
C ARG A 284 4.34 -0.66 22.12
N ILE A 285 3.92 -1.83 21.64
CA ILE A 285 2.82 -1.92 20.68
C ILE A 285 1.49 -1.57 21.38
N VAL A 286 0.80 -0.58 20.83
CA VAL A 286 -0.54 -0.11 21.20
C VAL A 286 -1.40 -0.13 19.94
N ARG A 287 -2.61 -0.70 20.02
CA ARG A 287 -3.56 -0.73 18.92
C ARG A 287 -4.96 -0.38 19.42
N ASP A 288 -5.66 0.49 18.70
CA ASP A 288 -7.10 0.61 18.82
C ASP A 288 -7.81 -0.32 17.82
N ASP A 289 -8.51 -1.32 18.36
CA ASP A 289 -9.30 -2.27 17.57
C ASP A 289 -10.79 -1.92 17.54
N SER A 290 -11.21 -0.81 18.14
CA SER A 290 -12.63 -0.45 18.30
C SER A 290 -13.42 -0.49 16.99
N LEU A 291 -12.85 0.05 15.91
CA LEU A 291 -13.46 0.07 14.59
C LEU A 291 -13.59 -1.33 13.98
N TRP A 292 -12.67 -2.24 14.30
CA TRP A 292 -12.55 -3.58 13.71
C TRP A 292 -13.24 -4.68 14.51
N ARG A 293 -13.86 -4.35 15.66
CA ARG A 293 -14.62 -5.28 16.49
C ARG A 293 -15.90 -5.77 15.84
#